data_AF-C9RN19-F1
#
_entry.id   AF-C9RN19-F1
#
_cell.length_a   1.000
_cell.length_b   1.000
_cell.length_c   1.000
_cell.angle_alpha   90.00
_cell.angle_beta   90.00
_cell.angle_gamma   90.00
#
_symmetry.space_group_name_H-M   'P 1'
#
loop_
_entity.id
_entity.type
_entity.pdbx_description
1 polymer ?
#
loop_
_entity_poly.entity_id
_entity_poly.type
_entity_poly.pdbx_seq_one_letter_code
_entity_poly.pdbx_strand_id
1 'polypeptide(L)'
;MSLYASNSLHLPLPENSITELKPVFDSVFSRYAGRSSWSLSDLTHGETSWQNARKGLARDAAGNVPMSIDDIRHDAEYIKLRRCVMPAVRSLFKENAFENH
;
A
#
# COMPACT_ATOMS: atom_id res chain seq x y z
N MET A 1 -7.28 18.84 3.63
CA MET A 1 -5.81 18.69 3.78
C MET A 1 -5.54 17.73 4.94
N SER A 2 -4.55 16.86 4.85
CA SER A 2 -4.21 15.87 5.90
C SER A 2 -3.71 16.56 7.19
N LEU A 3 -4.01 16.01 8.38
CA LEU A 3 -3.50 16.48 9.69
C LEU A 3 -1.95 16.55 9.74
N TYR A 4 -1.27 15.72 8.95
CA TYR A 4 0.18 15.78 8.77
C TYR A 4 0.63 17.07 8.07
N ALA A 5 -0.10 17.51 7.04
CA ALA A 5 0.23 18.75 6.32
C ALA A 5 0.00 20.00 7.18
N SER A 6 -0.85 19.91 8.21
CA SER A 6 -1.11 20.99 9.17
C SER A 6 -0.27 20.90 10.44
N ASN A 7 0.76 20.04 10.48
CA ASN A 7 1.62 19.80 11.65
C ASN A 7 0.83 19.54 12.95
N SER A 8 -0.34 18.91 12.84
CA SER A 8 -1.31 18.73 13.93
C SER A 8 -1.29 17.30 14.50
N LEU A 9 -0.14 16.62 14.44
CA LEU A 9 0.01 15.29 15.05
C LEU A 9 -0.02 15.43 16.58
N HIS A 10 -0.67 14.49 17.26
CA HIS A 10 -0.81 14.49 18.72
C HIS A 10 0.55 14.43 19.46
N LEU A 11 1.59 13.90 18.81
CA LEU A 11 2.96 13.85 19.32
C LEU A 11 3.88 14.55 18.32
N PRO A 12 4.66 15.56 18.76
CA PRO A 12 5.67 16.17 17.90
C PRO A 12 6.76 15.13 17.62
N LEU A 13 6.98 14.86 16.34
CA LEU A 13 8.11 14.03 15.90
C LEU A 13 9.40 14.87 16.00
N PRO A 14 10.54 14.28 16.36
CA PRO A 14 11.80 15.01 16.36
C PRO A 14 12.16 15.43 14.92
N GLU A 15 12.74 16.62 14.79
CA GLU A 15 12.90 17.33 13.50
C GLU A 15 13.72 16.54 12.46
N ASN A 16 14.71 15.77 12.94
CA ASN A 16 15.49 14.85 12.11
C ASN A 16 14.60 13.76 11.49
N SER A 17 13.71 13.14 12.26
CA SER A 17 12.79 12.11 11.76
C SER A 17 11.75 12.67 10.80
N ILE A 18 11.28 13.91 10.99
CA ILE A 18 10.38 14.58 10.04
C ILE A 18 11.05 14.70 8.68
N THR A 19 12.31 15.17 8.67
CA THR A 19 13.06 15.38 7.42
C THR A 19 13.32 14.06 6.69
N GLU A 20 13.76 13.02 7.42
CA GLU A 20 14.03 11.70 6.86
C GLU A 20 12.77 10.98 6.34
N LEU A 21 11.66 11.08 7.08
CA LEU A 21 10.42 10.37 6.76
C LEU A 21 9.49 11.16 5.84
N LYS A 22 9.76 12.44 5.60
CA LYS A 22 8.95 13.29 4.71
C LYS A 22 8.57 12.62 3.38
N PRO A 23 9.50 12.05 2.58
CA PRO A 23 9.13 11.42 1.32
C PRO A 23 8.24 10.17 1.51
N VAL A 24 8.42 9.46 2.62
CA VAL A 24 7.59 8.30 2.98
C VAL A 24 6.18 8.78 3.34
N PHE A 25 6.05 9.77 4.21
CA PHE A 25 4.76 10.33 4.59
C PHE A 25 4.02 10.93 3.41
N ASP A 26 4.68 11.74 2.58
CA ASP A 26 4.08 12.32 1.38
C ASP A 26 3.51 11.23 0.45
N SER A 27 4.26 10.14 0.25
CA SER A 27 3.83 8.98 -0.54
C SER A 27 2.66 8.22 0.10
N VAL A 28 2.70 7.99 1.41
CA VAL A 28 1.65 7.29 2.16
C VAL A 28 0.36 8.11 2.15
N PHE A 29 0.41 9.38 2.53
CA PHE A 29 -0.77 10.24 2.58
C PHE A 29 -1.35 10.48 1.19
N SER A 30 -0.53 10.68 0.16
CA SER A 30 -1.01 10.79 -1.24
C SER A 30 -1.84 9.58 -1.67
N ARG A 31 -1.47 8.37 -1.22
CA ARG A 31 -2.13 7.13 -1.63
C ARG A 31 -3.35 6.75 -0.80
N TYR A 32 -3.32 7.04 0.49
CA TYR A 32 -4.26 6.46 1.44
C TYR A 32 -5.16 7.49 2.13
N ALA A 33 -4.75 8.77 2.24
CA ALA A 33 -5.51 9.76 3.01
C ALA A 33 -6.91 10.06 2.44
N GLY A 34 -7.08 9.91 1.13
CA GLY A 34 -8.37 10.13 0.46
C GLY A 34 -9.26 8.88 0.36
N ARG A 35 -8.83 7.73 0.90
CA ARG A 35 -9.59 6.48 0.79
C ARG A 35 -10.51 6.30 2.00
N SER A 36 -11.67 5.70 1.78
CA SER A 36 -12.54 5.27 2.88
C SER A 36 -11.88 4.13 3.66
N SER A 37 -12.24 3.98 4.94
CA SER A 37 -11.78 2.87 5.77
C SER A 37 -12.08 1.52 5.12
N TRP A 38 -13.25 1.39 4.48
CA TRP A 38 -13.64 0.17 3.78
C TRP A 38 -12.72 -0.13 2.59
N SER A 39 -12.40 0.88 1.77
CA SER A 39 -11.46 0.71 0.65
C SER A 39 -10.04 0.33 1.11
N LEU A 40 -9.62 0.80 2.29
CA LEU A 40 -8.33 0.42 2.86
C LEU A 40 -8.35 -1.04 3.34
N SER A 41 -9.44 -1.46 4.00
CA SER A 41 -9.64 -2.86 4.39
C SER A 41 -9.63 -3.80 3.20
N ASP A 42 -10.31 -3.47 2.11
CA ASP A 42 -10.31 -4.29 0.89
C ASP A 42 -8.91 -4.44 0.29
N LEU A 43 -8.11 -3.36 0.33
CA LEU A 43 -6.71 -3.36 -0.10
C LEU A 43 -5.90 -4.37 0.71
N THR A 44 -5.97 -4.30 2.04
CA THR A 44 -5.24 -5.20 2.94
C THR A 44 -5.76 -6.65 2.87
N HIS A 45 -7.07 -6.87 2.75
CA HIS A 45 -7.62 -8.22 2.61
C HIS A 45 -7.21 -8.91 1.29
N GLY A 46 -6.83 -8.12 0.29
CA GLY A 46 -6.27 -8.61 -0.96
C GLY A 46 -4.80 -9.03 -0.87
N GLU A 47 -4.08 -8.66 0.20
CA GLU A 47 -2.66 -8.99 0.38
C GLU A 47 -2.46 -10.45 0.77
N THR A 48 -1.43 -11.08 0.21
CA THR A 48 -1.15 -12.50 0.44
C THR A 48 -0.78 -12.74 1.91
N SER A 49 -0.02 -11.81 2.49
CA SER A 49 0.35 -11.84 3.90
C SER A 49 -0.85 -11.83 4.84
N TRP A 50 -1.87 -11.03 4.56
CA TRP A 50 -3.12 -11.03 5.31
C TRP A 50 -3.89 -12.35 5.16
N GLN A 51 -3.99 -12.87 3.94
CA GLN A 51 -4.69 -14.13 3.66
C GLN A 51 -4.00 -15.33 4.32
N ASN A 52 -2.67 -15.37 4.28
CA ASN A 52 -1.86 -16.42 4.89
C ASN A 52 -2.04 -16.45 6.41
N ALA A 53 -2.03 -15.30 7.07
CA ALA A 53 -2.25 -15.18 8.51
C ALA A 53 -3.66 -15.65 8.94
N ARG A 54 -4.61 -15.76 8.00
CA ARG A 54 -6.00 -16.14 8.26
C ARG A 54 -6.41 -17.47 7.65
N LYS A 55 -5.45 -18.27 7.18
CA LYS A 55 -5.73 -19.62 6.70
C LYS A 55 -6.43 -20.44 7.79
N GLY A 56 -7.56 -21.04 7.44
CA GLY A 56 -8.38 -21.84 8.36
C GLY A 56 -9.33 -21.03 9.26
N LEU A 57 -9.31 -19.69 9.19
CA LEU A 57 -10.28 -18.83 9.88
C LEU A 57 -11.49 -18.53 8.96
N ALA A 58 -12.67 -18.41 9.55
CA ALA A 58 -13.84 -17.90 8.84
C ALA A 58 -13.63 -16.43 8.43
N ARG A 59 -14.33 -15.98 7.38
CA ARG A 59 -14.20 -14.63 6.81
C ARG A 59 -14.24 -13.53 7.89
N ASP A 60 -15.20 -13.64 8.81
CA ASP A 60 -15.47 -12.62 9.82
C ASP A 60 -14.89 -12.96 11.20
N ALA A 61 -14.09 -14.03 11.30
CA ALA A 61 -13.47 -14.42 12.57
C ALA A 61 -12.35 -13.44 12.96
N ALA A 62 -12.19 -13.21 14.27
CA ALA A 62 -11.07 -12.44 14.78
C ALA A 62 -9.73 -13.13 14.41
N GLY A 63 -8.74 -12.33 14.02
CA GLY A 63 -7.39 -12.84 13.78
C GLY A 63 -6.72 -13.23 15.10
N ASN A 64 -6.08 -14.39 15.13
CA ASN A 64 -5.36 -14.91 16.31
C ASN A 64 -3.89 -15.27 16.02
N VAL A 65 -3.43 -15.10 14.78
CA VAL A 65 -2.06 -15.40 14.35
C VAL A 65 -1.37 -14.11 13.87
N PRO A 66 -0.16 -13.80 14.35
CA PRO A 66 0.65 -12.70 13.82
C PRO A 66 0.98 -12.92 12.33
N MET A 67 1.02 -11.84 11.57
CA MET A 67 1.40 -11.90 10.16
C MET A 67 2.88 -12.21 9.99
N SER A 68 3.23 -13.08 9.02
CA SER A 68 4.62 -13.42 8.72
C SER A 68 5.34 -12.21 8.10
N ILE A 69 6.53 -11.89 8.62
CA ILE A 69 7.39 -10.84 8.05
C ILE A 69 7.82 -11.23 6.63
N ASP A 70 8.03 -12.51 6.35
CA ASP A 70 8.42 -12.97 5.01
C ASP A 70 7.29 -12.81 4.00
N ASP A 71 6.05 -13.03 4.41
CA ASP A 71 4.90 -12.77 3.53
C ASP A 71 4.75 -11.26 3.26
N ILE A 72 4.95 -10.42 4.29
CA ILE A 72 4.93 -8.96 4.13
C ILE A 72 6.04 -8.50 3.15
N ARG A 73 7.25 -9.09 3.24
CA ARG A 73 8.34 -8.83 2.30
C ARG A 73 7.95 -9.24 0.88
N HIS A 74 7.29 -10.39 0.73
CA HIS A 74 6.83 -10.87 -0.58
C HIS A 74 5.84 -9.89 -1.24
N ASP A 75 4.83 -9.44 -0.49
CA ASP A 75 3.88 -8.43 -1.00
C ASP A 75 4.59 -7.12 -1.37
N ALA A 76 5.59 -6.69 -0.58
CA ALA A 76 6.38 -5.49 -0.88
C ALA A 76 7.19 -5.64 -2.19
N GLU A 77 7.84 -6.78 -2.41
CA GLU A 77 8.57 -7.06 -3.65
C GLU A 77 7.63 -7.14 -4.86
N TYR A 78 6.46 -7.75 -4.71
CA TYR A 78 5.43 -7.76 -5.74
C TYR A 78 4.98 -6.34 -6.12
N ILE A 79 4.77 -5.45 -5.15
CA ILE A 79 4.41 -4.04 -5.40
C ILE A 79 5.54 -3.31 -6.13
N LYS A 80 6.81 -3.54 -5.76
CA LYS A 80 7.98 -2.97 -6.46
C LYS A 80 8.01 -3.43 -7.91
N LEU A 81 7.93 -4.75 -8.15
CA LEU A 81 7.93 -5.33 -9.49
C LEU A 81 6.80 -4.77 -10.33
N ARG A 82 5.58 -4.72 -9.78
CA ARG A 82 4.41 -4.15 -10.43
C ARG A 82 4.64 -2.69 -10.84
N ARG A 83 5.31 -1.89 -10.00
CA ARG A 83 5.62 -0.48 -10.34
C ARG A 83 6.69 -0.34 -11.41
N CYS A 84 7.64 -1.26 -11.48
CA CYS A 84 8.66 -1.26 -12.52
C CYS A 84 8.10 -1.72 -13.88
N VAL A 85 7.31 -2.80 -13.88
CA VAL A 85 6.90 -3.50 -15.10
C VAL A 85 5.61 -2.95 -15.69
N MET A 86 4.61 -2.61 -14.87
CA MET A 86 3.29 -2.19 -15.39
C MET A 86 3.33 -0.92 -16.25
N PRO A 87 4.17 0.10 -16.01
CA PRO A 87 4.30 1.23 -16.92
C PRO A 87 4.75 0.81 -18.32
N ALA A 88 5.77 -0.05 -18.41
CA ALA A 88 6.29 -0.55 -19.69
C ALA A 88 5.24 -1.40 -20.42
N VAL A 89 4.59 -2.33 -19.70
CA VAL A 89 3.50 -3.16 -20.23
C VAL A 89 2.33 -2.29 -20.72
N ARG A 90 1.97 -1.24 -19.97
CA ARG A 90 0.89 -0.32 -20.34
C ARG A 90 1.23 0.47 -21.61
N SER A 91 2.48 0.88 -21.81
CA SER A 91 2.91 1.54 -23.03
C SER A 91 2.82 0.61 -24.24
N LEU A 92 3.29 -0.64 -24.10
CA LEU A 92 3.20 -1.65 -25.16
C LEU A 92 1.75 -1.90 -25.60
N PHE A 93 0.82 -2.02 -24.65
CA PHE A 93 -0.60 -2.21 -24.98
C PHE A 93 -1.25 -0.97 -25.61
N LYS A 94 -0.77 0.24 -25.29
CA LYS A 94 -1.25 1.47 -25.94
C LYS A 94 -0.76 1.55 -27.38
N GLU A 95 0.52 1.28 -27.64
CA GLU A 95 1.11 1.32 -28.99
C GLU A 95 0.44 0.31 -29.93
N ASN A 96 0.22 -0.92 -29.47
CA ASN A 96 -0.50 -1.94 -30.24
C ASN A 96 -1.99 -1.60 -30.48
N ALA A 97 -2.61 -0.76 -29.66
CA ALA A 97 -4.00 -0.34 -29.86
C ALA A 97 -4.14 0.77 -30.92
N PHE A 98 -3.05 1.51 -31.22
CA PHE A 98 -3.02 2.54 -32.27
C PHE A 98 -2.59 2.00 -33.64
N GLU A 99 -1.84 0.91 -33.70
CA GLU A 99 -1.42 0.28 -34.97
C GLU A 99 -2.49 -0.60 -35.64
N ASN A 100 -3.57 -0.93 -34.92
CA ASN A 100 -4.66 -1.78 -35.42
C ASN A 100 -5.89 -1.01 -35.92
N HIS A 101 -5.73 0.28 -36.30
CA HIS A 101 -6.80 1.13 -36.85
C HIS A 101 -6.38 1.87 -38.12
#